data_AF-A0AAC9Z4T0-F1
#
_entry.id   AF-A0AAC9Z4T0-F1
#
_cell.length_a   1.000
_cell.length_b   1.000
_cell.length_c   1.000
_cell.angle_alpha   90.00
_cell.angle_beta   90.00
_cell.angle_gamma   90.00
#
_symmetry.space_group_name_H-M   'P 1'
#
loop_
_entity.id
_entity.type
_entity.pdbx_description
1 polymer ?
#
loop_
_entity_poly.entity_id
_entity_poly.type
_entity_poly.pdbx_seq_one_letter_code
_entity_poly.pdbx_strand_id
1 'polypeptide(L)'
;MAVGSKVRTAEYVNIRSVIYQNATPPPKYVIVESKYGSSTLNPNTKDGHQMSDDWINGRNRLDNAVGVEKADLIREEMITNPENVQKVLSEVDKSGNVTMYKINPDGSKGDLWF
;
A
#
# COMPACT_ATOMS: atom_id res chain seq x y z
N MET A 1 0.23 -7.27 33.66
CA MET A 1 1.49 -7.11 32.90
C MET A 1 1.14 -7.15 31.43
N ALA A 2 1.15 -6.00 30.74
CA ALA A 2 0.93 -5.95 29.29
C ALA A 2 2.29 -5.82 28.61
N VAL A 3 2.59 -6.80 27.75
CA VAL A 3 3.86 -6.96 27.05
C VAL A 3 4.03 -5.85 26.01
N GLY A 4 5.21 -5.23 26.02
CA GLY A 4 5.54 -4.04 25.23
C GLY A 4 5.37 -4.25 23.72
N SER A 5 4.62 -3.34 23.10
CA SER A 5 4.55 -3.18 21.66
C SER A 5 5.88 -2.62 21.15
N LYS A 6 6.62 -3.47 20.42
CA LYS A 6 7.86 -3.12 19.72
C LYS A 6 7.51 -2.11 18.63
N VAL A 7 7.90 -0.85 18.83
CA VAL A 7 7.76 0.21 17.82
C VAL A 7 8.56 -0.21 16.59
N ARG A 8 7.88 -0.49 15.48
CA ARG A 8 8.51 -0.78 14.19
C ARG A 8 8.58 0.54 13.42
N THR A 9 9.79 1.02 13.17
CA THR A 9 10.06 2.25 12.44
C THR A 9 9.49 2.13 11.02
N ALA A 10 8.50 2.96 10.69
CA ALA A 10 8.11 3.21 9.31
C ALA A 10 8.96 4.38 8.81
N GLU A 11 9.75 4.17 7.75
CA GLU A 11 10.40 5.28 7.06
C GLU A 11 9.32 6.06 6.30
N TYR A 12 9.07 7.29 6.76
CA TYR A 12 8.14 8.22 6.12
C TYR A 12 8.80 8.81 4.87
N VAL A 13 8.55 8.22 3.71
CA VAL A 13 8.84 8.86 2.42
C VAL A 13 7.64 9.74 2.06
N ASN A 14 7.92 11.00 1.72
CA ASN A 14 6.94 12.07 1.51
C ASN A 14 6.20 11.89 0.17
N ILE A 15 5.37 10.85 0.09
CA ILE A 15 4.48 10.53 -1.03
C ILE A 15 3.13 10.17 -0.42
N ARG A 16 2.04 10.39 -1.16
CA ARG A 16 0.67 10.14 -0.71
C ARG A 16 0.38 8.67 -0.31
N SER A 17 1.37 7.79 -0.37
CA SER A 17 1.30 6.39 0.02
C SER A 17 2.57 5.95 0.80
N VAL A 18 2.44 5.06 1.79
CA VAL A 18 3.55 4.52 2.63
C VAL A 18 3.89 3.09 2.20
N ILE A 19 5.19 2.73 2.14
CA ILE A 19 5.64 1.35 1.86
C ILE A 19 6.36 0.77 3.08
N TYR A 20 5.86 -0.34 3.62
CA TYR A 20 6.45 -1.05 4.76
C TYR A 20 7.09 -2.38 4.33
N GLN A 21 8.27 -2.69 4.88
CA GLN A 21 8.91 -4.00 4.74
C GLN A 21 8.80 -4.82 6.03
N ASN A 22 8.21 -6.02 5.97
CA ASN A 22 8.05 -6.88 7.15
C ASN A 22 9.28 -7.76 7.40
N ALA A 23 9.70 -7.85 8.67
CA ALA A 23 10.77 -8.74 9.09
C ALA A 23 10.38 -10.24 9.03
N THR A 24 9.08 -10.54 9.05
CA THR A 24 8.51 -11.90 9.00
C THR A 24 7.40 -11.98 7.95
N PRO A 25 7.73 -12.13 6.66
CA PRO A 25 6.74 -12.31 5.59
C PRO A 25 5.87 -13.57 5.78
N PRO A 26 4.66 -13.62 5.18
CA PRO A 26 4.01 -12.56 4.39
C PRO A 26 3.19 -11.55 5.23
N PRO A 27 2.94 -10.32 4.73
CA PRO A 27 3.48 -9.75 3.49
C PRO A 27 4.92 -9.24 3.71
N LYS A 28 5.77 -9.32 2.68
CA LYS A 28 7.12 -8.72 2.69
C LYS A 28 7.05 -7.21 2.46
N TYR A 29 6.15 -6.75 1.61
CA TYR A 29 5.91 -5.35 1.27
C TYR A 29 4.43 -5.00 1.40
N VAL A 30 4.14 -3.82 1.94
CA VAL A 30 2.77 -3.27 1.99
C VAL A 30 2.79 -1.88 1.37
N ILE A 31 1.96 -1.64 0.34
CA ILE A 31 1.78 -0.33 -0.31
C ILE A 31 0.47 0.26 0.19
N VAL A 32 0.53 1.34 0.96
CA VAL A 32 -0.64 1.91 1.66
C VAL A 32 -1.01 3.28 1.11
N GLU A 33 -2.21 3.47 0.57
CA GLU A 33 -2.78 4.80 0.28
C GLU A 33 -3.71 5.22 1.43
N SER A 34 -3.59 6.47 1.90
CA SER A 34 -4.49 6.99 2.95
C SER A 34 -5.49 7.99 2.38
N LYS A 35 -6.74 7.92 2.84
CA LYS A 35 -7.82 8.84 2.46
C LYS A 35 -8.52 9.38 3.72
N TYR A 36 -8.84 10.66 3.72
CA TYR A 36 -9.49 11.32 4.84
C TYR A 36 -10.92 11.76 4.50
N GLY A 37 -11.84 11.55 5.43
CA GLY A 37 -13.23 11.99 5.32
C GLY A 37 -13.95 11.34 4.15
N SER A 38 -14.38 12.15 3.18
CA SER A 38 -15.08 11.67 1.97
C SER A 38 -14.15 11.44 0.77
N SER A 39 -12.82 11.53 0.96
CA SER A 39 -11.87 11.26 -0.11
C SER A 39 -11.86 9.76 -0.45
N THR A 40 -11.81 9.43 -1.74
CA THR A 40 -11.77 8.05 -2.21
C THR A 40 -10.61 7.85 -3.19
N LEU A 41 -10.32 6.58 -3.51
CA LEU A 41 -9.47 6.25 -4.65
C LEU A 41 -10.12 6.75 -5.94
N ASN A 42 -9.33 7.33 -6.84
CA ASN A 42 -9.85 7.77 -8.13
C ASN A 42 -9.98 6.56 -9.08
N PRO A 43 -11.20 6.18 -9.52
CA PRO A 43 -11.37 5.05 -10.43
C PRO A 43 -10.92 5.34 -11.87
N ASN A 44 -10.78 6.61 -12.23
CA ASN A 44 -10.55 7.08 -13.59
C ASN A 44 -9.25 7.86 -13.70
N THR A 45 -8.12 7.23 -13.39
CA THR A 45 -6.83 7.81 -13.76
C THR A 45 -6.47 7.41 -15.19
N LYS A 46 -5.46 8.05 -15.77
CA LYS A 46 -4.98 7.70 -17.11
C LYS A 46 -4.36 6.29 -17.20
N ASP A 47 -4.11 5.62 -16.07
CA ASP A 47 -3.57 4.24 -16.02
C ASP A 47 -4.56 3.29 -15.31
N GLY A 48 -5.85 3.62 -15.34
CA GLY A 48 -6.90 2.86 -14.67
C GLY A 48 -7.13 3.31 -13.22
N HIS A 49 -7.75 2.43 -12.43
CA HIS A 49 -8.12 2.73 -11.05
C HIS A 49 -6.90 3.01 -10.17
N GLN A 50 -6.94 4.04 -9.32
CA GLN A 50 -5.86 4.31 -8.37
C GLN A 50 -5.60 3.07 -7.50
N MET A 51 -4.33 2.70 -7.30
CA MET A 51 -3.88 1.48 -6.60
C MET A 51 -4.14 0.16 -7.34
N SER A 52 -4.58 0.17 -8.61
CA SER A 52 -4.47 -1.03 -9.47
C SER A 52 -3.00 -1.36 -9.75
N ASP A 53 -2.73 -2.59 -10.20
CA ASP A 53 -1.37 -2.99 -10.60
C ASP A 53 -0.86 -2.13 -11.77
N ASP A 54 -1.72 -1.84 -12.75
CA ASP A 54 -1.41 -0.93 -13.85
C ASP A 54 -1.08 0.48 -13.37
N TRP A 55 -1.80 0.96 -12.35
CA TRP A 55 -1.55 2.29 -11.79
C TRP A 55 -0.22 2.36 -11.05
N ILE A 56 0.09 1.35 -10.23
CA ILE A 56 1.35 1.27 -9.46
C ILE A 56 2.55 1.18 -10.40
N ASN A 57 2.45 0.34 -11.43
CA ASN A 57 3.53 0.15 -12.40
C ASN A 57 3.58 1.26 -13.47
N GLY A 58 2.48 1.99 -13.67
CA GLY A 58 2.38 3.07 -14.64
C GLY A 58 3.20 4.32 -14.24
N ARG A 59 3.69 5.04 -15.25
CA ARG A 59 4.40 6.33 -15.13
C ARG A 59 5.49 6.37 -14.06
N ASN A 60 6.20 5.26 -13.86
CA ASN A 60 7.31 5.13 -12.92
C ASN A 60 6.91 5.48 -11.48
N ARG A 61 5.65 5.30 -11.07
CA ARG A 61 5.19 5.69 -9.73
C ARG A 61 5.94 4.94 -8.63
N LEU A 62 6.08 3.62 -8.79
CA LEU A 62 6.82 2.80 -7.84
C LEU A 62 8.31 3.19 -7.80
N ASP A 63 8.93 3.42 -8.95
CA ASP A 63 10.33 3.86 -9.03
C ASP A 63 10.55 5.20 -8.34
N ASN A 64 9.66 6.15 -8.58
CA ASN A 64 9.68 7.46 -7.94
C ASN A 64 9.46 7.36 -6.43
N ALA A 65 8.81 6.29 -5.95
CA ALA A 65 8.49 6.11 -4.55
C ALA A 65 9.61 5.47 -3.72
N VAL A 66 10.33 4.51 -4.30
CA VAL A 66 11.32 3.71 -3.56
C VAL A 66 12.68 3.62 -4.22
N GLY A 67 12.86 4.25 -5.39
CA GLY A 67 14.02 4.05 -6.26
C GLY A 67 13.88 2.80 -7.14
N VAL A 68 14.55 2.82 -8.29
CA VAL A 68 14.44 1.77 -9.33
C VAL A 68 14.79 0.38 -8.77
N GLU A 69 15.92 0.23 -8.08
CA GLU A 69 16.35 -1.07 -7.55
C GLU A 69 15.33 -1.68 -6.59
N LYS A 70 14.75 -0.88 -5.69
CA LYS A 70 13.74 -1.36 -4.74
C LYS A 70 12.41 -1.63 -5.42
N ALA A 71 12.04 -0.81 -6.42
CA ALA A 71 10.83 -1.01 -7.20
C ALA A 71 10.89 -2.34 -7.97
N ASP A 72 12.04 -2.68 -8.55
CA ASP A 72 12.22 -3.95 -9.24
C ASP A 72 12.09 -5.15 -8.30
N LEU A 73 12.65 -5.08 -7.08
CA LEU A 73 12.45 -6.13 -6.07
C LEU A 73 10.98 -6.28 -5.66
N ILE A 74 10.22 -5.18 -5.59
CA ILE A 74 8.78 -5.24 -5.27
C ILE A 74 8.01 -5.87 -6.44
N ARG A 75 8.30 -5.48 -7.69
CA ARG A 75 7.67 -6.06 -8.88
C ARG A 75 7.97 -7.54 -9.03
N GLU A 76 9.20 -7.95 -8.75
CA GLU A 76 9.58 -9.36 -8.74
C GLU A 76 8.73 -10.12 -7.72
N GLU A 77 8.62 -9.64 -6.47
CA GLU A 77 7.77 -10.27 -5.45
C GLU A 77 6.28 -10.28 -5.84
N MET A 78 5.76 -9.23 -6.49
CA MET A 78 4.37 -9.22 -6.99
C MET A 78 4.11 -10.36 -7.99
N ILE A 79 5.13 -10.77 -8.74
CA ILE A 79 5.03 -11.83 -9.76
C ILE A 79 5.31 -13.21 -9.14
N THR A 80 6.38 -13.34 -8.37
CA THR A 80 6.88 -14.65 -7.90
C THR A 80 6.23 -15.10 -6.60
N ASN A 81 5.86 -14.17 -5.72
CA ASN A 81 5.23 -14.45 -4.42
C ASN A 81 4.09 -13.43 -4.17
N PRO A 82 2.96 -13.51 -4.88
CA PRO A 82 1.93 -12.48 -4.80
C PRO A 82 1.44 -12.16 -3.38
N GLU A 83 1.44 -13.14 -2.45
CA GLU A 83 1.11 -12.87 -1.03
C GLU A 83 2.11 -11.96 -0.29
N ASN A 84 3.33 -11.80 -0.82
CA ASN A 84 4.35 -10.95 -0.24
C ASN A 84 4.15 -9.46 -0.53
N VAL A 85 3.26 -9.08 -1.45
CA VAL A 85 2.98 -7.67 -1.72
C VAL A 85 1.50 -7.40 -1.53
N GLN A 86 1.18 -6.64 -0.49
CA GLN A 86 -0.20 -6.25 -0.22
C GLN A 86 -0.43 -4.77 -0.49
N LYS A 87 -1.55 -4.46 -1.13
CA LYS A 87 -2.01 -3.09 -1.35
C LYS A 87 -3.12 -2.80 -0.35
N VAL A 88 -3.02 -1.67 0.33
CA VAL A 88 -3.92 -1.33 1.43
C VAL A 88 -4.44 0.09 1.26
N LEU A 89 -5.74 0.27 1.50
CA LEU A 89 -6.37 1.57 1.65
C LEU A 89 -6.64 1.80 3.13
N SER A 90 -6.07 2.87 3.67
CA SER A 90 -6.34 3.37 5.01
C SER A 90 -7.36 4.50 4.93
N GLU A 91 -8.58 4.27 5.40
CA GLU A 91 -9.63 5.28 5.47
C GLU A 91 -9.69 5.87 6.87
N VAL A 92 -9.46 7.18 6.97
CA VAL A 92 -9.50 7.95 8.21
C VAL A 92 -10.77 8.77 8.21
N ASP A 93 -11.68 8.50 9.14
CA ASP A 93 -12.91 9.28 9.27
C ASP A 93 -12.65 10.66 9.89
N LYS A 94 -13.69 11.52 9.93
CA LYS A 94 -13.59 12.89 10.49
C LYS A 94 -13.32 12.92 11.99
N SER A 95 -13.50 11.81 12.68
CA SER A 95 -13.21 11.64 14.11
C SER A 95 -11.80 11.10 14.34
N GLY A 96 -11.07 10.75 13.27
CA GLY A 96 -9.73 10.17 13.32
C GLY A 96 -9.71 8.65 13.46
N ASN A 97 -10.86 7.96 13.36
CA ASN A 97 -10.88 6.50 13.36
C ASN A 97 -10.33 5.97 12.04
N VAL A 98 -9.52 4.91 12.12
CA VAL A 98 -8.85 4.31 10.97
C VAL A 98 -9.43 2.93 10.67
N THR A 99 -9.88 2.71 9.45
CA THR A 99 -10.26 1.40 8.93
C THR A 99 -9.41 1.08 7.71
N MET A 100 -8.81 -0.12 7.68
CA MET A 100 -7.93 -0.53 6.60
C MET A 100 -8.55 -1.66 5.78
N TYR A 101 -8.38 -1.59 4.46
CA TYR A 101 -8.90 -2.55 3.49
C TYR A 101 -7.80 -3.01 2.55
N LYS A 102 -7.82 -4.29 2.19
CA LYS A 102 -7.04 -4.79 1.04
C LYS A 102 -7.56 -4.13 -0.24
N ILE A 103 -6.65 -3.87 -1.17
CA ILE A 103 -6.97 -3.44 -2.52
C ILE A 103 -6.63 -4.56 -3.49
N ASN A 104 -7.61 -4.92 -4.32
CA ASN A 104 -7.48 -5.96 -5.33
C ASN A 104 -6.55 -5.52 -6.48
N PRO A 105 -6.06 -6.45 -7.31
CA PRO A 105 -5.25 -6.14 -8.49
C PRO A 105 -5.84 -5.05 -9.40
N ASP A 106 -7.15 -5.04 -9.60
CA ASP A 106 -7.89 -4.08 -10.42
C ASP A 106 -8.09 -2.69 -9.76
N GLY A 107 -7.65 -2.52 -8.51
CA GLY A 107 -7.82 -1.30 -7.73
C GLY A 107 -9.11 -1.25 -6.91
N SER A 108 -10.02 -2.22 -7.06
CA SER A 108 -11.24 -2.29 -6.25
C SER A 108 -10.93 -2.56 -4.77
N LYS A 109 -11.79 -2.04 -3.90
CA LYS A 109 -11.71 -2.27 -2.45
C LYS A 109 -12.13 -3.72 -2.15
N GLY A 110 -11.28 -4.46 -1.45
CA GLY A 110 -11.51 -5.82 -0.98
C GLY A 110 -11.83 -5.89 0.51
N ASP A 111 -11.45 -7.01 1.12
CA ASP A 111 -11.73 -7.31 2.53
C ASP A 111 -10.99 -6.39 3.51
N LEU A 112 -11.43 -6.38 4.77
CA LEU A 112 -10.71 -5.73 5.87
C LEU A 112 -9.27 -6.27 6.00
N TRP A 113 -8.35 -5.36 6.28
CA TRP A 113 -6.93 -5.66 6.50
C TRP A 113 -6.63 -5.71 8.00
N PHE A 114 -6.11 -6.84 8.48
CA PHE A 114 -5.79 -7.14 9.88
C PHE A 114 -4.32 -7.49 10.06
#